data_AF-F4QQ60-F1
#
_entry.id   AF-F4QQ60-F1
#
_cell.length_a   1.000
_cell.length_b   1.000
_cell.length_c   1.000
_cell.angle_alpha   90.00
_cell.angle_beta   90.00
_cell.angle_gamma   90.00
#
_symmetry.space_group_name_H-M   'P 1'
#
loop_
_entity.id
_entity.type
_entity.pdbx_description
1 polymer ?
#
loop_
_entity_poly.entity_id
_entity_poly.type
_entity_poly.pdbx_seq_one_letter_code
_entity_poly.pdbx_strand_id
1 'polypeptide(L)'
;MRLSAQLSRIRVLLTVVVVGAGGLAVLAAFPLNVLMLVAALTVVALAVVGLVLTGRRLAAGVSEMDRDIDSLRNRAEVQAVRDEEAAQMAAALDDERRTSVQALATKLEQQVSGLFDALTRSSNAMTSSAEHMSQSAFSASESAGKVASVAIETSQNAQKVASTVMELSQTANEIANSPHESTQVSARASAEAEATSAMMTRLGRSADEITAVVDMITSIAQQTNLLALNATIEAARAGEHGAGFAVVASEVKTLSQQTEKATRDITAKVQQIQADANGARSAIAAIVTTIGELRAGADDIARSVAAQQMATSRIADTVENLAAGSQSVGDDIDSVRNVASETGQVASVVFEEAKSVSEVSASLRREIGTFLTSVRAA
;
A
#
# COMPACT_ATOMS: atom_id res chain seq x y z
N MET A 1 -72.99 109.99 -95.24
CA MET A 1 -73.85 108.92 -95.79
C MET A 1 -73.03 107.63 -95.91
N ARG A 2 -72.73 106.88 -94.85
CA ARG A 2 -73.50 105.76 -94.27
C ARG A 2 -74.12 104.70 -95.21
N LEU A 3 -73.87 104.69 -96.52
CA LEU A 3 -74.37 103.58 -97.39
C LEU A 3 -73.29 102.83 -98.20
N SER A 4 -72.09 103.37 -98.37
CA SER A 4 -71.04 102.68 -99.16
C SER A 4 -70.31 101.54 -98.41
N ALA A 5 -70.62 101.32 -97.12
CA ALA A 5 -70.12 100.19 -96.34
C ALA A 5 -71.00 98.92 -96.41
N GLN A 6 -72.12 98.90 -97.14
CA GLN A 6 -73.02 97.72 -97.18
C GLN A 6 -73.16 97.02 -98.55
N LEU A 7 -72.76 97.60 -99.68
CA LEU A 7 -73.07 97.01 -100.99
C LEU A 7 -71.99 96.07 -101.60
N SER A 8 -70.71 96.14 -101.23
CA SER A 8 -69.68 95.29 -101.87
C SER A 8 -69.43 93.93 -101.22
N ARG A 9 -69.91 93.70 -99.98
CA ARG A 9 -70.01 92.33 -99.40
C ARG A 9 -70.92 91.41 -100.23
N ILE A 10 -71.79 91.95 -101.09
CA ILE A 10 -72.73 91.18 -101.92
C ILE A 10 -72.10 90.72 -103.25
N ARG A 11 -71.05 91.39 -103.77
CA ARG A 11 -70.39 90.97 -105.02
C ARG A 11 -69.55 89.69 -104.88
N VAL A 12 -69.10 89.37 -103.68
CA VAL A 12 -68.35 88.13 -103.39
C VAL A 12 -69.25 86.88 -103.42
N LEU A 13 -70.57 87.02 -103.25
CA LEU A 13 -71.47 85.87 -103.20
C LEU A 13 -72.02 85.42 -104.56
N LEU A 14 -71.93 86.26 -105.61
CA LEU A 14 -72.56 85.98 -106.92
C LEU A 14 -71.63 85.33 -107.95
N THR A 15 -70.30 85.49 -107.82
CA THR A 15 -69.33 84.91 -108.78
C THR A 15 -69.06 83.43 -108.56
N VAL A 16 -69.37 82.89 -107.38
CA VAL A 16 -69.19 81.46 -107.06
C VAL A 16 -70.30 80.58 -107.67
N VAL A 17 -71.43 81.16 -108.12
CA VAL A 17 -72.64 80.37 -108.45
C VAL A 17 -72.92 80.23 -109.97
N VAL A 18 -72.26 80.97 -110.87
CA VAL A 18 -72.72 81.04 -112.29
C VAL A 18 -71.93 80.20 -113.33
N VAL A 19 -70.70 79.72 -113.09
CA VAL A 19 -69.98 78.94 -114.13
C VAL A 19 -69.64 77.50 -113.73
N GLY A 20 -70.36 76.99 -112.72
CA GLY A 20 -70.68 75.56 -112.64
C GLY A 20 -71.68 75.08 -113.71
N ALA A 21 -72.17 75.97 -114.59
CA ALA A 21 -73.17 75.64 -115.61
C ALA A 21 -72.78 76.21 -116.98
N GLY A 22 -72.17 75.37 -117.81
CA GLY A 22 -72.01 75.62 -119.25
C GLY A 22 -70.65 75.13 -119.74
N GLY A 23 -70.46 73.89 -120.20
CA GLY A 23 -71.42 73.14 -120.99
C GLY A 23 -71.80 73.93 -122.24
N LEU A 24 -71.37 73.46 -123.40
CA LEU A 24 -72.04 73.69 -124.68
C LEU A 24 -71.95 75.08 -125.32
N ALA A 25 -70.76 75.69 -125.37
CA ALA A 25 -70.50 76.68 -126.41
C ALA A 25 -69.13 76.49 -127.06
N VAL A 26 -69.13 75.71 -128.16
CA VAL A 26 -68.30 75.92 -129.36
C VAL A 26 -66.83 75.46 -129.19
N LEU A 27 -66.38 74.30 -129.70
CA LEU A 27 -66.69 73.65 -130.97
C LEU A 27 -66.40 74.56 -132.20
N ALA A 28 -65.15 75.03 -132.33
CA ALA A 28 -64.51 75.29 -133.63
C ALA A 28 -63.02 75.67 -133.44
N ALA A 29 -62.15 74.97 -134.18
CA ALA A 29 -60.76 75.31 -134.55
C ALA A 29 -59.57 74.83 -133.67
N PHE A 30 -59.04 73.68 -134.11
CA PHE A 30 -57.61 73.33 -134.33
C PHE A 30 -56.86 72.41 -133.32
N PRO A 31 -56.10 71.39 -133.81
CA PRO A 31 -56.30 70.01 -133.34
C PRO A 31 -55.15 69.33 -132.58
N LEU A 32 -55.59 68.30 -131.87
CA LEU A 32 -55.01 67.26 -131.00
C LEU A 32 -53.66 66.56 -131.35
N ASN A 33 -52.90 66.95 -132.38
CA ASN A 33 -51.84 66.06 -132.93
C ASN A 33 -50.39 66.22 -132.39
N VAL A 34 -50.00 67.27 -131.65
CA VAL A 34 -48.57 67.44 -131.25
C VAL A 34 -48.32 67.32 -129.73
N LEU A 35 -49.37 67.31 -128.91
CA LEU A 35 -49.26 67.00 -127.48
C LEU A 35 -48.61 65.61 -127.24
N MET A 36 -48.80 64.65 -128.16
CA MET A 36 -48.12 63.34 -128.13
C MET A 36 -46.62 63.40 -128.49
N LEU A 37 -46.19 64.33 -129.35
CA LEU A 37 -44.81 64.40 -129.84
C LEU A 37 -43.87 65.03 -128.79
N VAL A 38 -44.40 65.95 -127.97
CA VAL A 38 -43.69 66.55 -126.83
C VAL A 38 -43.54 65.55 -125.66
N ALA A 39 -44.52 64.65 -125.47
CA ALA A 39 -44.45 63.60 -124.46
C ALA A 39 -43.45 62.49 -124.84
N ALA A 40 -43.36 62.10 -126.12
CA ALA A 40 -42.43 61.07 -126.58
C ALA A 40 -40.95 61.51 -126.51
N LEU A 41 -40.65 62.79 -126.80
CA LEU A 41 -39.28 63.32 -126.75
C LEU A 41 -38.75 63.50 -125.31
N THR A 42 -39.63 63.76 -124.34
CA THR A 42 -39.23 63.93 -122.93
C THR A 42 -38.95 62.60 -122.23
N VAL A 43 -39.67 61.53 -122.58
CA VAL A 43 -39.43 60.18 -122.04
C VAL A 43 -38.11 59.58 -122.56
N VAL A 44 -37.75 59.80 -123.82
CA VAL A 44 -36.47 59.32 -124.39
C VAL A 44 -35.27 60.11 -123.82
N ALA A 45 -35.40 61.42 -123.59
CA ALA A 45 -34.33 62.21 -122.97
C ALA A 45 -34.04 61.78 -121.52
N LEU A 46 -35.07 61.44 -120.74
CA LEU A 46 -34.90 60.93 -119.38
C LEU A 46 -34.29 59.52 -119.36
N ALA A 47 -34.60 58.67 -120.34
CA ALA A 47 -34.01 57.33 -120.46
C ALA A 47 -32.51 57.38 -120.81
N VAL A 48 -32.08 58.33 -121.64
CA VAL A 48 -30.66 58.49 -122.03
C VAL A 48 -29.83 59.10 -120.90
N VAL A 49 -30.38 60.05 -120.13
CA VAL A 49 -29.68 60.59 -118.94
C VAL A 49 -29.62 59.54 -117.81
N GLY A 50 -30.64 58.68 -117.69
CA GLY A 50 -30.65 57.52 -116.80
C GLY A 50 -29.55 56.50 -117.10
N LEU A 51 -29.11 56.39 -118.36
CA LEU A 51 -28.00 55.50 -118.74
C LEU A 51 -26.62 56.12 -118.43
N VAL A 52 -26.51 57.45 -118.41
CA VAL A 52 -25.29 58.17 -118.02
C VAL A 52 -25.05 58.11 -116.50
N LEU A 53 -26.07 57.77 -115.71
CA LEU A 53 -25.97 57.49 -114.28
C LEU A 53 -25.23 56.20 -113.92
N THR A 54 -24.98 55.25 -114.85
CA THR A 54 -24.42 53.94 -114.50
C THR A 54 -22.92 53.77 -114.81
N GLY A 55 -22.33 54.67 -115.61
CA GLY A 55 -20.92 54.56 -116.05
C GLY A 55 -19.86 55.31 -115.23
N ARG A 56 -20.24 56.22 -114.31
CA ARG A 56 -19.28 57.03 -113.52
C ARG A 56 -19.35 56.80 -112.01
N ARG A 57 -19.75 55.59 -111.59
CA ARG A 57 -19.67 55.08 -110.21
C ARG A 57 -18.33 54.37 -109.92
N LEU A 58 -17.19 55.06 -109.98
CA LEU A 58 -15.89 54.47 -109.56
C LEU A 58 -14.80 55.47 -109.13
N ALA A 59 -15.17 56.62 -108.55
CA ALA A 59 -14.19 57.55 -107.94
C ALA A 59 -14.81 58.42 -106.83
N ALA A 60 -15.56 57.82 -105.90
CA ALA A 60 -15.97 58.48 -104.66
C ALA A 60 -15.87 57.47 -103.51
N GLY A 61 -14.88 57.66 -102.63
CA GLY A 61 -14.69 56.84 -101.45
C GLY A 61 -13.30 56.95 -100.81
N VAL A 62 -12.85 58.17 -100.43
CA VAL A 62 -11.74 58.36 -99.47
C VAL A 62 -11.99 59.65 -98.66
N SER A 63 -12.80 59.54 -97.60
CA SER A 63 -12.70 60.38 -96.40
C SER A 63 -13.03 59.51 -95.20
N GLU A 64 -12.23 59.60 -94.14
CA GLU A 64 -12.31 58.89 -92.83
C GLU A 64 -11.55 57.56 -92.68
N MET A 65 -10.21 57.56 -92.85
CA MET A 65 -9.36 56.54 -92.24
C MET A 65 -7.90 57.00 -92.06
N ASP A 66 -7.65 58.13 -91.41
CA ASP A 66 -6.27 58.62 -91.19
C ASP A 66 -6.03 59.27 -89.80
N ARG A 67 -6.91 58.98 -88.82
CA ARG A 67 -6.72 59.40 -87.40
C ARG A 67 -6.77 58.27 -86.38
N ASP A 68 -6.93 57.02 -86.81
CA ASP A 68 -7.05 55.89 -85.89
C ASP A 68 -5.76 55.06 -85.72
N ILE A 69 -4.78 55.19 -86.62
CA ILE A 69 -3.58 54.33 -86.59
C ILE A 69 -2.52 54.82 -85.57
N ASP A 70 -2.32 56.13 -85.39
CA ASP A 70 -1.37 56.64 -84.38
C ASP A 70 -1.89 56.51 -82.94
N SER A 71 -3.22 56.59 -82.75
CA SER A 71 -3.82 56.41 -81.43
C SER A 71 -3.86 54.94 -80.99
N LEU A 72 -3.82 53.99 -81.94
CA LEU A 72 -3.71 52.55 -81.69
C LEU A 72 -2.26 52.11 -81.49
N ARG A 73 -1.28 52.73 -82.18
CA ARG A 73 0.14 52.41 -81.99
C ARG A 73 0.67 52.87 -80.62
N ASN A 74 0.33 54.09 -80.20
CA ASN A 74 0.66 54.57 -78.85
C ASN A 74 -0.15 53.85 -77.76
N ARG A 75 -1.40 53.43 -78.03
CA ARG A 75 -2.17 52.58 -77.10
C ARG A 75 -1.60 51.17 -77.02
N ALA A 76 -1.16 50.55 -78.12
CA ALA A 76 -0.56 49.23 -78.10
C ALA A 76 0.81 49.19 -77.39
N GLU A 77 1.61 50.25 -77.51
CA GLU A 77 2.91 50.35 -76.83
C GLU A 77 2.75 50.65 -75.32
N VAL A 78 1.82 51.55 -74.94
CA VAL A 78 1.45 51.80 -73.54
C VAL A 78 0.73 50.61 -72.91
N GLN A 79 -0.05 49.84 -73.68
CA GLN A 79 -0.73 48.64 -73.21
C GLN A 79 0.24 47.45 -73.10
N ALA A 80 1.18 47.28 -74.03
CA ALA A 80 2.24 46.27 -73.91
C ALA A 80 3.16 46.55 -72.71
N VAL A 81 3.54 47.80 -72.46
CA VAL A 81 4.31 48.18 -71.25
C VAL A 81 3.47 47.97 -69.98
N ARG A 82 2.17 48.30 -69.99
CA ARG A 82 1.28 48.04 -68.84
C ARG A 82 0.99 46.57 -68.60
N ASP A 83 0.88 45.76 -69.64
CA ASP A 83 0.68 44.31 -69.55
C ASP A 83 1.98 43.64 -69.09
N GLU A 84 3.15 44.16 -69.49
CA GLU A 84 4.45 43.70 -69.02
C GLU A 84 4.74 44.15 -67.59
N GLU A 85 4.42 45.39 -67.20
CA GLU A 85 4.47 45.86 -65.81
C GLU A 85 3.47 45.11 -64.92
N ALA A 86 2.25 44.81 -65.41
CA ALA A 86 1.26 44.01 -64.70
C ALA A 86 1.69 42.54 -64.60
N ALA A 87 2.32 41.97 -65.63
CA ALA A 87 2.88 40.62 -65.58
C ALA A 87 4.09 40.54 -64.64
N GLN A 88 4.96 41.55 -64.63
CA GLN A 88 6.09 41.65 -63.70
C GLN A 88 5.60 41.86 -62.26
N MET A 89 4.59 42.70 -62.04
CA MET A 89 3.97 42.90 -60.72
C MET A 89 3.23 41.64 -60.25
N ALA A 90 2.54 40.92 -61.14
CA ALA A 90 1.91 39.64 -60.83
C ALA A 90 2.95 38.56 -60.53
N ALA A 91 4.05 38.50 -61.28
CA ALA A 91 5.17 37.59 -61.03
C ALA A 91 5.89 37.92 -59.71
N ALA A 92 6.10 39.20 -59.41
CA ALA A 92 6.70 39.66 -58.15
C ALA A 92 5.78 39.37 -56.95
N LEU A 93 4.47 39.56 -57.09
CA LEU A 93 3.48 39.20 -56.06
C LEU A 93 3.39 37.68 -55.86
N ASP A 94 3.50 36.88 -56.93
CA ASP A 94 3.53 35.41 -56.83
C ASP A 94 4.82 34.91 -56.17
N ASP A 95 5.96 35.53 -56.48
CA ASP A 95 7.26 35.23 -55.86
C ASP A 95 7.30 35.63 -54.37
N GLU A 96 6.76 36.82 -54.03
CA GLU A 96 6.63 37.27 -52.64
C GLU A 96 5.68 36.36 -51.85
N ARG A 97 4.56 35.98 -52.44
CA ARG A 97 3.61 35.01 -51.86
C ARG A 97 4.27 33.65 -51.66
N ARG A 98 4.98 33.11 -52.65
CA ARG A 98 5.72 31.84 -52.54
C ARG A 98 6.77 31.89 -51.44
N THR A 99 7.55 32.97 -51.38
CA THR A 99 8.55 33.18 -50.34
C THR A 99 7.91 33.25 -48.95
N SER A 100 6.81 33.98 -48.79
CA SER A 100 6.08 34.06 -47.53
C SER A 100 5.47 32.70 -47.12
N VAL A 101 4.90 31.94 -48.06
CA VAL A 101 4.35 30.60 -47.80
C VAL A 101 5.46 29.63 -47.41
N GLN A 102 6.62 29.67 -48.07
CA GLN A 102 7.79 28.84 -47.72
C GLN A 102 8.35 29.20 -46.34
N ALA A 103 8.42 30.49 -46.00
CA ALA A 103 8.86 30.95 -44.68
C ALA A 103 7.90 30.51 -43.57
N LEU A 104 6.58 30.63 -43.79
CA LEU A 104 5.56 30.14 -42.87
C LEU A 104 5.58 28.61 -42.74
N ALA A 105 5.71 27.88 -43.85
CA ALA A 105 5.83 26.43 -43.86
C ALA A 105 7.08 25.95 -43.10
N THR A 106 8.22 26.62 -43.28
CA THR A 106 9.47 26.32 -42.57
C THR A 106 9.36 26.60 -41.07
N LYS A 107 8.76 27.73 -40.69
CA LYS A 107 8.50 28.06 -39.29
C LYS A 107 7.56 27.06 -38.63
N LEU A 108 6.49 26.66 -39.33
CA LEU A 108 5.55 25.65 -38.87
C LEU A 108 6.25 24.28 -38.71
N GLU A 109 7.04 23.86 -39.70
CA GLU A 109 7.83 22.61 -39.63
C GLU A 109 8.72 22.58 -38.39
N GLN A 110 9.45 23.66 -38.14
CA GLN A 110 10.40 23.74 -37.03
C GLN A 110 9.70 23.69 -35.67
N GLN A 111 8.57 24.42 -35.51
CA GLN A 111 7.77 24.40 -34.29
C GLN A 111 7.13 23.03 -34.05
N VAL A 112 6.55 22.44 -35.09
CA VAL A 112 5.85 21.16 -35.02
C VAL A 112 6.84 19.99 -34.81
N SER A 113 8.01 20.02 -35.46
CA SER A 113 9.06 19.01 -35.23
C SER A 113 9.52 19.01 -33.78
N GLY A 114 9.73 20.19 -33.17
CA GLY A 114 10.09 20.30 -31.76
C GLY A 114 9.03 19.73 -30.82
N LEU A 115 7.74 19.92 -31.14
CA LEU A 115 6.62 19.32 -30.39
C LEU A 115 6.60 17.79 -30.52
N PHE A 116 6.81 17.24 -31.72
CA PHE A 116 6.88 15.79 -31.90
C PHE A 116 8.08 15.16 -31.17
N ASP A 117 9.25 15.78 -31.21
CA ASP A 117 10.42 15.28 -30.48
C ASP A 117 10.21 15.35 -28.96
N ALA A 118 9.48 16.36 -28.46
CA ALA A 118 9.05 16.40 -27.06
C ALA A 118 8.05 15.29 -26.72
N LEU A 119 7.06 15.05 -27.60
CA LEU A 119 6.02 14.05 -27.39
C LEU A 119 6.58 12.62 -27.44
N THR A 120 7.46 12.30 -28.39
CA THR A 120 8.17 11.01 -28.44
C THR A 120 9.01 10.78 -27.19
N ARG A 121 9.75 11.79 -26.72
CA ARG A 121 10.51 11.68 -25.46
C ARG A 121 9.60 11.43 -24.26
N SER A 122 8.48 12.13 -24.18
CA SER A 122 7.49 11.95 -23.11
C SER A 122 6.87 10.55 -23.14
N SER A 123 6.46 10.05 -24.30
CA SER A 123 5.93 8.69 -24.46
C SER A 123 6.96 7.64 -24.06
N ASN A 124 8.20 7.75 -24.53
CA ASN A 124 9.26 6.80 -24.15
C ASN A 124 9.54 6.81 -22.64
N ALA A 125 9.53 8.00 -22.02
CA ALA A 125 9.67 8.12 -20.57
C ALA A 125 8.49 7.51 -19.81
N MET A 126 7.26 7.66 -20.31
CA MET A 126 6.07 7.01 -19.76
C MET A 126 6.13 5.49 -19.91
N THR A 127 6.52 4.96 -21.07
CA THR A 127 6.71 3.53 -21.31
C THR A 127 7.73 2.94 -20.33
N SER A 128 8.90 3.57 -20.20
CA SER A 128 9.93 3.14 -19.24
C SER A 128 9.42 3.21 -17.80
N SER A 129 8.70 4.28 -17.42
CA SER A 129 8.12 4.42 -16.08
C SER A 129 7.10 3.32 -15.80
N ALA A 130 6.25 2.98 -16.78
CA ALA A 130 5.28 1.91 -16.67
C ALA A 130 5.94 0.52 -16.51
N GLU A 131 6.99 0.23 -17.27
CA GLU A 131 7.78 -1.00 -17.10
C GLU A 131 8.37 -1.10 -15.68
N HIS A 132 8.97 -0.01 -15.18
CA HIS A 132 9.49 0.05 -13.82
C HIS A 132 8.41 -0.12 -12.75
N MET A 133 7.23 0.48 -12.94
CA MET A 133 6.08 0.29 -12.04
C MET A 133 5.60 -1.16 -12.03
N SER A 134 5.50 -1.80 -13.21
CA SER A 134 5.10 -3.20 -13.34
C SER A 134 6.10 -4.13 -12.64
N GLN A 135 7.40 -3.91 -12.83
CA GLN A 135 8.43 -4.69 -12.15
C GLN A 135 8.41 -4.49 -10.63
N SER A 136 8.23 -3.25 -10.16
CA SER A 136 8.14 -2.93 -8.73
C SER A 136 6.91 -3.58 -8.08
N ALA A 137 5.76 -3.54 -8.77
CA ALA A 137 4.53 -4.22 -8.37
C ALA A 137 4.74 -5.74 -8.26
N PHE A 138 5.39 -6.35 -9.24
CA PHE A 138 5.71 -7.78 -9.21
C PHE A 138 6.60 -8.14 -8.00
N SER A 139 7.69 -7.39 -7.78
CA SER A 139 8.59 -7.61 -6.63
C SER A 139 7.91 -7.38 -5.29
N ALA A 140 7.02 -6.38 -5.20
CA ALA A 140 6.22 -6.14 -4.00
C ALA A 140 5.26 -7.32 -3.72
N SER A 141 4.60 -7.85 -4.74
CA SER A 141 3.74 -9.04 -4.61
C SER A 141 4.51 -10.29 -4.21
N GLU A 142 5.72 -10.50 -4.73
CA GLU A 142 6.56 -11.64 -4.34
C GLU A 142 7.00 -11.53 -2.87
N SER A 143 7.42 -10.33 -2.46
CA SER A 143 7.82 -10.04 -1.08
C SER A 143 6.65 -10.21 -0.11
N ALA A 144 5.46 -9.75 -0.52
CA ALA A 144 4.22 -9.95 0.22
C ALA A 144 3.92 -11.44 0.42
N GLY A 145 4.08 -12.28 -0.61
CA GLY A 145 3.91 -13.73 -0.49
C GLY A 145 4.88 -14.38 0.50
N LYS A 146 6.15 -13.94 0.52
CA LYS A 146 7.15 -14.43 1.50
C LYS A 146 6.77 -14.05 2.93
N VAL A 147 6.36 -12.80 3.15
CA VAL A 147 5.93 -12.32 4.48
C VAL A 147 4.67 -13.05 4.95
N ALA A 148 3.70 -13.29 4.07
CA ALA A 148 2.51 -14.08 4.39
C ALA A 148 2.86 -15.49 4.86
N SER A 149 3.78 -16.17 4.17
CA SER A 149 4.24 -17.51 4.57
C SER A 149 4.89 -17.49 5.96
N VAL A 150 5.73 -16.49 6.25
CA VAL A 150 6.38 -16.35 7.56
C VAL A 150 5.35 -16.06 8.66
N ALA A 151 4.33 -15.25 8.37
CA ALA A 151 3.25 -14.97 9.30
C ALA A 151 2.45 -16.24 9.66
N ILE A 152 2.11 -17.06 8.66
CA ILE A 152 1.43 -18.35 8.88
C ILE A 152 2.30 -19.29 9.73
N GLU A 153 3.59 -19.41 9.39
CA GLU A 153 4.52 -20.25 10.15
C GLU A 153 4.67 -19.77 11.59
N THR A 154 4.74 -18.45 11.81
CA THR A 154 4.82 -17.84 13.14
C THR A 154 3.57 -18.15 13.97
N SER A 155 2.39 -18.05 13.37
CA SER A 155 1.12 -18.42 14.02
C SER A 155 1.06 -19.89 14.43
N GLN A 156 1.50 -20.80 13.54
CA GLN A 156 1.59 -22.23 13.85
C GLN A 156 2.60 -22.53 14.96
N ASN A 157 3.74 -21.84 14.96
CA ASN A 157 4.74 -21.98 16.02
C ASN A 157 4.23 -21.43 17.35
N ALA A 158 3.50 -20.32 17.35
CA ALA A 158 2.82 -19.81 18.54
C ALA A 158 1.83 -20.85 19.11
N GLN A 159 1.02 -21.51 18.28
CA GLN A 159 0.12 -22.57 18.72
C GLN A 159 0.85 -23.78 19.34
N LYS A 160 2.00 -24.17 18.79
CA LYS A 160 2.86 -25.20 19.39
C LYS A 160 3.36 -24.76 20.77
N VAL A 161 3.88 -23.53 20.89
CA VAL A 161 4.33 -23.01 22.19
C VAL A 161 3.16 -22.98 23.19
N ALA A 162 1.95 -22.61 22.76
CA ALA A 162 0.76 -22.63 23.62
C ALA A 162 0.49 -24.04 24.20
N SER A 163 0.63 -25.10 23.39
CA SER A 163 0.51 -26.48 23.90
C SER A 163 1.56 -26.81 24.96
N THR A 164 2.82 -26.45 24.75
CA THR A 164 3.88 -26.64 25.74
C THR A 164 3.63 -25.83 27.01
N VAL A 165 3.07 -24.63 26.90
CA VAL A 165 2.68 -23.79 28.05
C VAL A 165 1.55 -24.42 28.87
N MET A 166 0.59 -25.08 28.22
CA MET A 166 -0.45 -25.85 28.90
C MET A 166 0.14 -27.04 29.66
N GLU A 167 1.05 -27.81 29.04
CA GLU A 167 1.77 -28.90 29.71
C GLU A 167 2.62 -28.41 30.90
N LEU A 168 3.30 -27.27 30.75
CA LEU A 168 4.05 -26.63 31.83
C LEU A 168 3.15 -26.17 32.98
N SER A 169 1.95 -25.68 32.69
CA SER A 169 0.98 -25.30 33.73
C SER A 169 0.47 -26.52 34.48
N GLN A 170 0.20 -27.62 33.78
CA GLN A 170 -0.22 -28.88 34.39
C GLN A 170 0.87 -29.44 35.31
N THR A 171 2.11 -29.56 34.81
CA THR A 171 3.24 -30.06 35.60
C THR A 171 3.55 -29.15 36.79
N ALA A 172 3.44 -27.83 36.64
CA ALA A 172 3.57 -26.92 37.78
C ALA A 172 2.49 -27.13 38.85
N ASN A 173 1.23 -27.40 38.47
CA ASN A 173 0.17 -27.74 39.41
C ASN A 173 0.41 -29.07 40.13
N GLU A 174 0.92 -30.08 39.42
CA GLU A 174 1.28 -31.37 40.01
C GLU A 174 2.41 -31.20 41.05
N ILE A 175 3.46 -30.45 40.69
CA ILE A 175 4.59 -30.17 41.60
C ILE A 175 4.13 -29.30 42.78
N ALA A 176 3.17 -28.38 42.60
CA ALA A 176 2.67 -27.54 43.69
C ALA A 176 2.03 -28.37 44.83
N ASN A 177 1.49 -29.56 44.52
CA ASN A 177 0.83 -30.41 45.51
C ASN A 177 1.81 -31.22 46.38
N SER A 178 2.98 -31.61 45.85
CA SER A 178 3.95 -32.46 46.58
C SER A 178 4.58 -31.81 47.84
N PRO A 179 4.95 -30.51 47.85
CA PRO A 179 5.47 -29.83 49.04
C PRO A 179 4.49 -29.82 50.22
N HIS A 180 3.18 -29.80 49.96
CA HIS A 180 2.18 -29.78 51.01
C HIS A 180 2.19 -31.09 51.81
N GLU A 181 2.24 -32.22 51.11
CA GLU A 181 2.36 -33.55 51.72
C GLU A 181 3.68 -33.68 52.50
N SER A 182 4.80 -33.24 51.90
CA SER A 182 6.11 -33.25 52.55
C SER A 182 6.13 -32.43 53.85
N THR A 183 5.48 -31.26 53.86
CA THR A 183 5.36 -30.41 55.04
C THR A 183 4.54 -31.10 56.14
N GLN A 184 3.47 -31.80 55.77
CA GLN A 184 2.64 -32.53 56.73
C GLN A 184 3.38 -33.73 57.33
N VAL A 185 4.12 -34.49 56.53
CA VAL A 185 4.96 -35.60 57.00
C VAL A 185 6.07 -35.10 57.92
N SER A 186 6.78 -34.04 57.53
CA SER A 186 7.82 -33.41 58.35
C SER A 186 7.27 -32.93 59.71
N ALA A 187 6.08 -32.35 59.74
CA ALA A 187 5.44 -31.93 61.00
C ALA A 187 5.13 -33.12 61.93
N ARG A 188 4.64 -34.24 61.38
CA ARG A 188 4.42 -35.48 62.17
C ARG A 188 5.73 -36.06 62.68
N ALA A 189 6.74 -36.15 61.82
CA ALA A 189 8.06 -36.65 62.20
C ALA A 189 8.72 -35.81 63.31
N SER A 190 8.56 -34.48 63.27
CA SER A 190 9.04 -33.58 64.33
C SER A 190 8.34 -33.88 65.67
N ALA A 191 7.01 -34.04 65.67
CA ALA A 191 6.26 -34.35 66.87
C ALA A 191 6.65 -35.73 67.47
N GLU A 192 6.88 -36.73 66.62
CA GLU A 192 7.35 -38.05 67.05
C GLU A 192 8.78 -38.00 67.62
N ALA A 193 9.67 -37.23 67.01
CA ALA A 193 11.02 -37.00 67.49
C ALA A 193 11.02 -36.29 68.86
N GLU A 194 10.20 -35.26 69.04
CA GLU A 194 10.02 -34.57 70.32
C GLU A 194 9.49 -35.50 71.41
N ALA A 195 8.47 -36.33 71.11
CA ALA A 195 7.94 -37.32 72.04
C ALA A 195 9.01 -38.36 72.44
N THR A 196 9.84 -38.78 71.49
CA THR A 196 10.95 -39.71 71.74
C THR A 196 12.05 -39.09 72.59
N SER A 197 12.38 -37.81 72.34
CA SER A 197 13.32 -37.05 73.17
C SER A 197 12.84 -36.93 74.62
N ALA A 198 11.54 -36.70 74.82
CA ALA A 198 10.93 -36.67 76.14
C ALA A 198 10.98 -38.05 76.83
N MET A 199 10.81 -39.15 76.10
CA MET A 199 11.00 -40.51 76.62
C MET A 199 12.44 -40.76 77.10
N MET A 200 13.43 -40.40 76.29
CA MET A 200 14.85 -40.55 76.68
C MET A 200 15.21 -39.69 77.89
N THR A 201 14.63 -38.50 78.01
CA THR A 201 14.80 -37.63 79.19
C THR A 201 14.24 -38.30 80.46
N ARG A 202 13.07 -38.96 80.36
CA ARG A 202 12.52 -39.72 81.49
C ARG A 202 13.38 -40.94 81.82
N LEU A 203 13.89 -41.65 80.83
CA LEU A 203 14.78 -42.80 81.02
C LEU A 203 16.07 -42.40 81.76
N GLY A 204 16.68 -41.28 81.38
CA GLY A 204 17.85 -40.74 82.08
C GLY A 204 17.57 -40.45 83.56
N ARG A 205 16.43 -39.83 83.86
CA ARG A 205 16.00 -39.57 85.24
C ARG A 205 15.76 -40.86 86.04
N SER A 206 15.10 -41.86 85.45
CA SER A 206 14.92 -43.16 86.11
C SER A 206 16.25 -43.86 86.37
N ALA A 207 17.23 -43.70 85.48
CA ALA A 207 18.58 -44.21 85.71
C ALA A 207 19.31 -43.46 86.84
N ASP A 208 19.11 -42.14 86.99
CA ASP A 208 19.63 -41.37 88.14
C ASP A 208 19.03 -41.87 89.46
N GLU A 209 17.71 -42.11 89.49
CA GLU A 209 17.00 -42.65 90.65
C GLU A 209 17.51 -44.04 91.04
N ILE A 210 17.75 -44.93 90.06
CA ILE A 210 18.34 -46.25 90.31
C ILE A 210 19.75 -46.12 90.87
N THR A 211 20.57 -45.20 90.33
CA THR A 211 21.93 -44.97 90.81
C THR A 211 21.92 -44.60 92.29
N ALA A 212 21.04 -43.68 92.72
CA ALA A 212 20.90 -43.29 94.12
C ALA A 212 20.53 -44.48 95.03
N VAL A 213 19.65 -45.38 94.58
CA VAL A 213 19.29 -46.60 95.32
C VAL A 213 20.46 -47.57 95.42
N VAL A 214 21.21 -47.77 94.33
CA VAL A 214 22.37 -48.68 94.28
C VAL A 214 23.51 -48.16 95.17
N ASP A 215 23.72 -46.85 95.23
CA ASP A 215 24.70 -46.21 96.13
C ASP A 215 24.33 -46.42 97.61
N MET A 216 23.04 -46.32 97.94
CA MET A 216 22.53 -46.64 99.27
C MET A 216 22.74 -48.12 99.63
N ILE A 217 22.44 -49.04 98.72
CA ILE A 217 22.66 -50.49 98.93
C ILE A 217 24.15 -50.78 99.12
N THR A 218 25.02 -50.16 98.32
CA THR A 218 26.47 -50.28 98.44
C THR A 218 26.95 -49.83 99.82
N SER A 219 26.42 -48.70 100.31
CA SER A 219 26.72 -48.18 101.65
C SER A 219 26.24 -49.15 102.76
N ILE A 220 25.06 -49.74 102.61
CA ILE A 220 24.53 -50.76 103.55
C ILE A 220 25.41 -52.01 103.53
N ALA A 221 25.85 -52.48 102.36
CA ALA A 221 26.70 -53.64 102.22
C ALA A 221 28.08 -53.42 102.88
N GLN A 222 28.68 -52.23 102.69
CA GLN A 222 29.92 -51.83 103.36
C GLN A 222 29.77 -51.80 104.88
N GLN A 223 28.67 -51.24 105.38
CA GLN A 223 28.38 -51.21 106.83
C GLN A 223 28.16 -52.62 107.39
N THR A 224 27.46 -53.48 106.65
CA THR A 224 27.20 -54.88 107.02
C THR A 224 28.50 -55.70 107.04
N ASN A 225 29.39 -55.49 106.07
CA ASN A 225 30.72 -56.09 106.04
C ASN A 225 31.56 -55.67 107.26
N LEU A 226 31.52 -54.39 107.65
CA LEU A 226 32.16 -53.89 108.86
C LEU A 226 31.58 -54.53 110.14
N LEU A 227 30.25 -54.63 110.24
CA LEU A 227 29.59 -55.30 111.37
C LEU A 227 29.94 -56.79 111.46
N ALA A 228 29.96 -57.49 110.32
CA ALA A 228 30.32 -58.91 110.23
C ALA A 228 31.80 -59.14 110.58
N LEU A 229 32.69 -58.21 110.21
CA LEU A 229 34.08 -58.24 110.63
C LEU A 229 34.21 -58.10 112.15
N ASN A 230 33.53 -57.13 112.75
CA ASN A 230 33.51 -56.95 114.20
C ASN A 230 32.94 -58.18 114.92
N ALA A 231 31.88 -58.78 114.39
CA ALA A 231 31.30 -60.02 114.92
C ALA A 231 32.27 -61.21 114.83
N THR A 232 33.04 -61.31 113.73
CA THR A 232 34.07 -62.34 113.56
C THR A 232 35.20 -62.18 114.59
N ILE A 233 35.60 -60.92 114.87
CA ILE A 233 36.60 -60.60 115.90
C ILE A 233 36.09 -61.02 117.29
N GLU A 234 34.85 -60.66 117.63
CA GLU A 234 34.30 -61.00 118.95
C GLU A 234 34.02 -62.50 119.11
N ALA A 235 33.62 -63.19 118.03
CA ALA A 235 33.48 -64.64 118.02
C ALA A 235 34.83 -65.35 118.24
N ALA A 236 35.91 -64.86 117.64
CA ALA A 236 37.26 -65.36 117.89
C ALA A 236 37.70 -65.12 119.34
N ARG A 237 37.27 -64.00 119.94
CA ARG A 237 37.55 -63.64 121.33
C ARG A 237 36.85 -64.54 122.34
N ALA A 238 35.66 -65.05 121.99
CA ALA A 238 34.89 -65.99 122.82
C ALA A 238 35.42 -67.45 122.78
N GLY A 239 36.45 -67.75 121.99
CA GLY A 239 37.05 -69.08 121.90
C GLY A 239 36.08 -70.14 121.37
N GLU A 240 36.07 -71.34 121.96
CA GLU A 240 35.21 -72.45 121.50
C GLU A 240 33.70 -72.14 121.61
N HIS A 241 33.29 -71.30 122.57
CA HIS A 241 31.89 -70.90 122.73
C HIS A 241 31.39 -69.98 121.59
N GLY A 242 32.31 -69.35 120.83
CA GLY A 242 32.00 -68.47 119.71
C GLY A 242 31.96 -69.14 118.34
N ALA A 243 32.29 -70.44 118.23
CA ALA A 243 32.51 -71.11 116.95
C ALA A 243 31.29 -71.04 115.99
N GLY A 244 30.07 -71.24 116.50
CA GLY A 244 28.86 -71.11 115.69
C GLY A 244 28.59 -69.67 115.23
N PHE A 245 28.94 -68.68 116.05
CA PHE A 245 28.79 -67.26 115.72
C PHE A 245 29.83 -66.82 114.68
N ALA A 246 31.04 -67.38 114.73
CA ALA A 246 32.10 -67.13 113.75
C ALA A 246 31.70 -67.58 112.33
N VAL A 247 31.02 -68.73 112.20
CA VAL A 247 30.51 -69.22 110.91
C VAL A 247 29.47 -68.25 110.33
N VAL A 248 28.50 -67.83 111.14
CA VAL A 248 27.48 -66.85 110.71
C VAL A 248 28.11 -65.52 110.32
N ALA A 249 29.07 -65.02 111.10
CA ALA A 249 29.75 -63.76 110.80
C ALA A 249 30.56 -63.85 109.48
N SER A 250 31.21 -64.97 109.20
CA SER A 250 31.90 -65.21 107.93
C SER A 250 30.93 -65.29 106.73
N GLU A 251 29.77 -65.90 106.91
CA GLU A 251 28.73 -65.99 105.88
C GLU A 251 28.15 -64.59 105.56
N VAL A 252 27.82 -63.81 106.59
CA VAL A 252 27.35 -62.41 106.43
C VAL A 252 28.41 -61.55 105.76
N LYS A 253 29.69 -61.72 106.10
CA LYS A 253 30.80 -61.01 105.45
C LYS A 253 30.88 -61.35 103.96
N THR A 254 30.78 -62.63 103.61
CA THR A 254 30.81 -63.09 102.22
C THR A 254 29.62 -62.56 101.43
N LEU A 255 28.42 -62.60 102.01
CA LEU A 255 27.19 -62.08 101.39
C LEU A 255 27.27 -60.56 101.17
N SER A 256 27.88 -59.82 102.11
CA SER A 256 28.11 -58.38 101.98
C SER A 256 29.08 -58.06 100.82
N GLN A 257 30.18 -58.81 100.69
CA GLN A 257 31.12 -58.67 99.58
C GLN A 257 30.49 -59.02 98.22
N GLN A 258 29.66 -60.07 98.16
CA GLN A 258 28.89 -60.41 96.97
C GLN A 258 27.91 -59.29 96.61
N THR A 259 27.27 -58.67 97.61
CA THR A 259 26.38 -57.52 97.41
C THR A 259 27.14 -56.32 96.84
N GLU A 260 28.30 -55.94 97.41
CA GLU A 260 29.15 -54.87 96.87
C GLU A 260 29.63 -55.13 95.43
N LYS A 261 29.88 -56.40 95.08
CA LYS A 261 30.23 -56.77 93.70
C LYS A 261 29.02 -56.59 92.78
N ALA A 262 27.86 -57.10 93.17
CA ALA A 262 26.63 -56.99 92.40
C ALA A 262 26.20 -55.53 92.20
N THR A 263 26.30 -54.68 93.24
CA THR A 263 25.97 -53.26 93.10
C THR A 263 26.92 -52.54 92.15
N ARG A 264 28.23 -52.82 92.17
CA ARG A 264 29.18 -52.27 91.18
C ARG A 264 28.84 -52.66 89.75
N ASP A 265 28.47 -53.92 89.52
CA ASP A 265 28.05 -54.39 88.20
C ASP A 265 26.77 -53.68 87.74
N ILE A 266 25.80 -53.46 88.64
CA ILE A 266 24.58 -52.69 88.36
C ILE A 266 24.92 -51.23 88.04
N THR A 267 25.77 -50.57 88.83
CA THR A 267 26.21 -49.18 88.57
C THR A 267 26.79 -49.04 87.18
N ALA A 268 27.67 -49.96 86.77
CA ALA A 268 28.27 -49.95 85.42
C ALA A 268 27.20 -50.09 84.33
N LYS A 269 26.18 -50.92 84.53
CA LYS A 269 25.05 -51.07 83.57
C LYS A 269 24.17 -49.82 83.51
N VAL A 270 23.89 -49.20 84.65
CA VAL A 270 23.07 -47.97 84.70
C VAL A 270 23.80 -46.80 84.05
N GLN A 271 25.11 -46.67 84.26
CA GLN A 271 25.95 -45.68 83.56
C GLN A 271 25.92 -45.88 82.05
N GLN A 272 25.98 -47.14 81.57
CA GLN A 272 25.84 -47.43 80.14
C GLN A 272 24.46 -47.00 79.61
N ILE A 273 23.38 -47.32 80.33
CA ILE A 273 22.01 -46.90 79.95
C ILE A 273 21.91 -45.37 79.85
N GLN A 274 22.51 -44.63 80.78
CA GLN A 274 22.55 -43.16 80.71
C GLN A 274 23.33 -42.65 79.51
N ALA A 275 24.50 -43.23 79.23
CA ALA A 275 25.30 -42.88 78.08
C ALA A 275 24.52 -43.11 76.78
N ASP A 276 23.88 -44.27 76.65
CA ASP A 276 23.06 -44.63 75.48
C ASP A 276 21.84 -43.69 75.34
N ALA A 277 21.16 -43.35 76.44
CA ALA A 277 20.04 -42.41 76.44
C ALA A 277 20.47 -40.99 76.00
N ASN A 278 21.63 -40.51 76.45
CA ASN A 278 22.19 -39.22 76.05
C ASN A 278 22.64 -39.23 74.57
N GLY A 279 23.22 -40.34 74.11
CA GLY A 279 23.54 -40.56 72.70
C GLY A 279 22.27 -40.50 71.83
N ALA A 280 21.21 -41.21 72.24
CA ALA A 280 19.92 -41.20 71.56
C ALA A 280 19.30 -39.79 71.50
N ARG A 281 19.33 -39.02 72.60
CA ARG A 281 18.87 -37.62 72.61
C ARG A 281 19.62 -36.75 71.60
N SER A 282 20.93 -36.90 71.51
CA SER A 282 21.76 -36.13 70.59
C SER A 282 21.43 -36.47 69.13
N ALA A 283 21.25 -37.76 68.82
CA ALA A 283 20.81 -38.22 67.51
C ALA A 283 19.41 -37.70 67.14
N ILE A 284 18.47 -37.71 68.08
CA ILE A 284 17.12 -37.16 67.89
C ILE A 284 17.16 -35.66 67.62
N ALA A 285 18.00 -34.90 68.34
CA ALA A 285 18.16 -33.47 68.09
C ALA A 285 18.69 -33.19 66.66
N ALA A 286 19.63 -33.99 66.17
CA ALA A 286 20.10 -33.88 64.79
C ALA A 286 18.97 -34.18 63.78
N ILE A 287 18.14 -35.21 64.04
CA ILE A 287 16.98 -35.54 63.20
C ILE A 287 15.99 -34.36 63.15
N VAL A 288 15.69 -33.71 64.28
CA VAL A 288 14.81 -32.53 64.32
C VAL A 288 15.37 -31.39 63.45
N THR A 289 16.67 -31.13 63.51
CA THR A 289 17.32 -30.14 62.64
C THR A 289 17.14 -30.49 61.16
N THR A 290 17.42 -31.74 60.77
CA THR A 290 17.24 -32.20 59.37
C THR A 290 15.79 -32.11 58.91
N ILE A 291 14.81 -32.39 59.77
CA ILE A 291 13.38 -32.21 59.47
C ILE A 291 13.06 -30.72 59.25
N GLY A 292 13.65 -29.83 60.03
CA GLY A 292 13.53 -28.38 59.87
C GLY A 292 14.06 -27.90 58.51
N GLU A 293 15.23 -28.39 58.09
CA GLU A 293 15.81 -28.11 56.77
C GLU A 293 14.93 -28.63 55.63
N LEU A 294 14.37 -29.84 55.78
CA LEU A 294 13.40 -30.43 54.83
C LEU A 294 12.16 -29.54 54.65
N ARG A 295 11.62 -29.01 55.75
CA ARG A 295 10.48 -28.09 55.70
C ARG A 295 10.82 -26.78 54.99
N ALA A 296 11.97 -26.18 55.31
CA ALA A 296 12.41 -24.96 54.65
C ALA A 296 12.59 -25.17 53.13
N GLY A 297 13.15 -26.31 52.73
CA GLY A 297 13.26 -26.70 51.33
C GLY A 297 11.90 -26.87 50.63
N ALA A 298 10.92 -27.46 51.30
CA ALA A 298 9.57 -27.59 50.75
C ALA A 298 8.88 -26.23 50.54
N ASP A 299 9.03 -25.30 51.49
CA ASP A 299 8.52 -23.93 51.36
C ASP A 299 9.19 -23.17 50.19
N ASP A 300 10.50 -23.36 49.99
CA ASP A 300 11.25 -22.77 48.87
C ASP A 300 10.78 -23.32 47.51
N ILE A 301 10.53 -24.62 47.42
CA ILE A 301 9.96 -25.25 46.23
C ILE A 301 8.58 -24.67 45.95
N ALA A 302 7.70 -24.56 46.97
CA ALA A 302 6.36 -24.01 46.79
C ALA A 302 6.39 -22.56 46.27
N ARG A 303 7.27 -21.71 46.80
CA ARG A 303 7.47 -20.34 46.31
C ARG A 303 7.97 -20.30 44.87
N SER A 304 8.92 -21.17 44.53
CA SER A 304 9.50 -21.25 43.18
C SER A 304 8.47 -21.71 42.16
N VAL A 305 7.63 -22.70 42.52
CA VAL A 305 6.54 -23.19 41.67
C VAL A 305 5.48 -22.11 41.45
N ALA A 306 5.10 -21.36 42.48
CA ALA A 306 4.16 -20.24 42.33
C ALA A 306 4.71 -19.15 41.39
N ALA A 307 5.99 -18.80 41.51
CA ALA A 307 6.65 -17.86 40.60
C ALA A 307 6.70 -18.40 39.16
N GLN A 308 6.94 -19.70 38.99
CA GLN A 308 6.94 -20.36 37.69
C GLN A 308 5.53 -20.35 37.06
N GLN A 309 4.46 -20.61 37.81
CA GLN A 309 3.08 -20.51 37.30
C GLN A 309 2.77 -19.10 36.78
N MET A 310 3.18 -18.05 37.51
CA MET A 310 3.02 -16.67 37.04
C MET A 310 3.82 -16.39 35.76
N ALA A 311 5.03 -16.95 35.63
CA ALA A 311 5.82 -16.82 34.42
C ALA A 311 5.16 -17.54 33.24
N THR A 312 4.70 -18.78 33.44
CA THR A 312 4.00 -19.58 32.43
C THR A 312 2.71 -18.89 31.95
N SER A 313 1.93 -18.29 32.85
CA SER A 313 0.74 -17.51 32.48
C SER A 313 1.09 -16.32 31.59
N ARG A 314 2.14 -15.55 31.92
CA ARG A 314 2.59 -14.43 31.08
C ARG A 314 3.08 -14.89 29.70
N ILE A 315 3.71 -16.06 29.63
CA ILE A 315 4.12 -16.65 28.35
C ILE A 315 2.87 -17.02 27.54
N ALA A 316 1.83 -17.59 28.16
CA ALA A 316 0.56 -17.88 27.50
C ALA A 316 -0.04 -16.62 26.84
N ASP A 317 -0.15 -15.54 27.60
CA ASP A 317 -0.68 -14.26 27.10
C ASP A 317 0.19 -13.70 25.95
N THR A 318 1.51 -13.82 26.07
CA THR A 318 2.44 -13.34 25.03
C THR A 318 2.30 -14.15 23.74
N VAL A 319 2.09 -15.46 23.86
CA VAL A 319 1.91 -16.37 22.72
C VAL A 319 0.58 -16.12 22.02
N GLU A 320 -0.49 -15.85 22.77
CA GLU A 320 -1.79 -15.48 22.20
C GLU A 320 -1.69 -14.15 21.42
N ASN A 321 -1.05 -13.14 22.01
CA ASN A 321 -0.81 -11.86 21.33
C ASN A 321 0.07 -12.04 20.07
N LEU A 322 1.08 -12.92 20.11
CA LEU A 322 1.93 -13.21 18.97
C LEU A 322 1.15 -13.88 17.83
N ALA A 323 0.26 -14.84 18.15
CA ALA A 323 -0.59 -15.49 17.16
C ALA A 323 -1.55 -14.48 16.51
N ALA A 324 -2.20 -13.63 17.33
CA ALA A 324 -3.08 -12.58 16.84
C ALA A 324 -2.33 -11.55 15.98
N GLY A 325 -1.15 -11.12 16.40
CA GLY A 325 -0.29 -10.21 15.64
C GLY A 325 0.16 -10.82 14.31
N SER A 326 0.49 -12.11 14.28
CA SER A 326 0.84 -12.82 13.05
C SER A 326 -0.34 -12.89 12.07
N GLN A 327 -1.56 -13.10 12.58
CA GLN A 327 -2.76 -13.07 11.75
C GLN A 327 -2.99 -11.66 11.16
N SER A 328 -2.87 -10.61 11.96
CA SER A 328 -3.00 -9.22 11.49
C SER A 328 -1.98 -8.88 10.41
N VAL A 329 -0.72 -9.33 10.55
CA VAL A 329 0.31 -9.16 9.52
C VAL A 329 -0.08 -9.91 8.23
N GLY A 330 -0.71 -11.07 8.35
CA GLY A 330 -1.28 -11.81 7.22
C GLY A 330 -2.36 -11.02 6.47
N ASP A 331 -3.27 -10.38 7.20
CA ASP A 331 -4.34 -9.58 6.59
C ASP A 331 -3.78 -8.30 5.94
N ASP A 332 -2.83 -7.63 6.61
CA ASP A 332 -2.15 -6.44 6.08
C ASP A 332 -1.35 -6.75 4.80
N ILE A 333 -0.71 -7.92 4.74
CA ILE A 333 0.10 -8.28 3.58
C ILE A 333 -0.73 -8.71 2.37
N ASP A 334 -1.94 -9.24 2.60
CA ASP A 334 -2.92 -9.45 1.54
C ASP A 334 -3.39 -8.11 0.94
N SER A 335 -3.55 -7.07 1.77
CA SER A 335 -3.82 -5.71 1.28
C SER A 335 -2.68 -5.18 0.40
N VAL A 336 -1.42 -5.34 0.83
CA VAL A 336 -0.23 -4.96 0.03
C VAL A 336 -0.21 -5.69 -1.31
N ARG A 337 -0.53 -6.99 -1.32
CA ARG A 337 -0.60 -7.79 -2.55
C ARG A 337 -1.67 -7.27 -3.51
N ASN A 338 -2.83 -6.86 -3.00
CA ASN A 338 -3.89 -6.27 -3.81
C ASN A 338 -3.46 -4.94 -4.43
N VAL A 339 -2.86 -4.05 -3.64
CA VAL A 339 -2.33 -2.75 -4.13
C VAL A 339 -1.23 -2.96 -5.17
N ALA A 340 -0.34 -3.94 -4.96
CA ALA A 340 0.68 -4.29 -5.93
C ALA A 340 0.05 -4.78 -7.25
N SER A 341 -0.98 -5.64 -7.18
CA SER A 341 -1.71 -6.11 -8.35
C SER A 341 -2.36 -4.96 -9.13
N GLU A 342 -3.04 -4.04 -8.43
CA GLU A 342 -3.66 -2.85 -9.02
C GLU A 342 -2.60 -1.95 -9.66
N THR A 343 -1.46 -1.73 -9.00
CA THR A 343 -0.34 -0.95 -9.55
C THR A 343 0.18 -1.56 -10.85
N GLY A 344 0.29 -2.89 -10.92
CA GLY A 344 0.69 -3.60 -12.14
C GLY A 344 -0.32 -3.44 -13.28
N GLN A 345 -1.62 -3.45 -12.97
CA GLN A 345 -2.68 -3.20 -13.96
C GLN A 345 -2.64 -1.76 -14.48
N VAL A 346 -2.52 -0.77 -13.58
CA VAL A 346 -2.40 0.64 -13.94
C VAL A 346 -1.14 0.88 -14.79
N ALA A 347 -0.03 0.26 -14.43
CA ALA A 347 1.20 0.32 -15.22
C ALA A 347 0.98 -0.22 -16.65
N SER A 348 0.27 -1.34 -16.81
CA SER A 348 -0.07 -1.87 -18.14
C SER A 348 -0.92 -0.90 -18.96
N VAL A 349 -1.87 -0.21 -18.33
CA VAL A 349 -2.69 0.81 -19.02
C VAL A 349 -1.82 1.99 -19.45
N VAL A 350 -0.97 2.52 -18.57
CA VAL A 350 -0.05 3.63 -18.89
C VAL A 350 0.91 3.24 -20.03
N PHE A 351 1.38 2.00 -20.05
CA PHE A 351 2.24 1.48 -21.11
C PHE A 351 1.53 1.51 -22.48
N GLU A 352 0.30 1.00 -22.57
CA GLU A 352 -0.49 0.99 -23.80
C GLU A 352 -0.86 2.40 -24.26
N GLU A 353 -1.26 3.29 -23.34
CA GLU A 353 -1.55 4.69 -23.64
C GLU A 353 -0.31 5.44 -24.15
N ALA A 354 0.85 5.26 -23.52
CA ALA A 354 2.10 5.86 -23.95
C ALA A 354 2.51 5.41 -25.37
N LYS A 355 2.30 4.11 -25.66
CA LYS A 355 2.54 3.52 -26.98
C LYS A 355 1.58 4.08 -28.03
N SER A 356 0.28 4.17 -27.72
CA SER A 356 -0.73 4.76 -28.58
C SER A 356 -0.41 6.24 -28.91
N VAL A 357 -0.03 7.04 -27.90
CA VAL A 357 0.41 8.42 -28.11
C VAL A 357 1.64 8.48 -29.03
N SER A 358 2.61 7.58 -28.85
CA SER A 358 3.81 7.50 -29.71
C SER A 358 3.43 7.21 -31.17
N GLU A 359 2.52 6.26 -31.40
CA GLU A 359 2.03 5.87 -32.73
C GLU A 359 1.24 7.01 -33.41
N VAL A 360 0.32 7.66 -32.69
CA VAL A 360 -0.44 8.81 -33.18
C VAL A 360 0.49 9.98 -33.51
N SER A 361 1.49 10.23 -32.67
CA SER A 361 2.50 11.28 -32.89
C SER A 361 3.33 11.01 -34.15
N ALA A 362 3.76 9.77 -34.35
CA ALA A 362 4.49 9.36 -35.55
C ALA A 362 3.62 9.46 -36.81
N SER A 363 2.32 9.19 -36.72
CA SER A 363 1.37 9.37 -37.82
C SER A 363 1.18 10.84 -38.18
N LEU A 364 0.90 11.70 -37.19
CA LEU A 364 0.76 13.15 -37.37
C LEU A 364 2.03 13.78 -37.94
N ARG A 365 3.22 13.34 -37.50
CA ARG A 365 4.51 13.80 -38.05
C ARG A 365 4.62 13.50 -39.54
N ARG A 366 4.18 12.32 -39.97
CA ARG A 366 4.15 11.93 -41.40
C ARG A 366 3.14 12.77 -42.18
N GLU A 367 1.91 12.91 -41.70
CA GLU A 367 0.87 13.69 -42.38
C GLU A 367 1.25 15.16 -42.55
N ILE A 368 1.79 15.78 -41.50
CA ILE A 368 2.27 17.17 -41.57
C ILE A 368 3.47 17.28 -42.51
N GLY A 369 4.40 16.32 -42.49
CA GLY A 369 5.50 16.27 -43.45
C GLY A 369 5.03 16.21 -44.90
N THR A 370 4.03 15.37 -45.19
CA THR A 370 3.38 15.30 -46.52
C THR A 370 2.71 16.62 -46.88
N PHE A 371 1.91 17.20 -45.97
CA PHE A 371 1.24 18.49 -46.19
C PHE A 371 2.23 19.61 -46.51
N LEU A 372 3.30 19.75 -45.72
CA LEU A 372 4.33 20.76 -45.93
C LEU A 372 5.07 20.57 -47.27
N THR A 373 5.29 19.31 -47.67
CA THR A 373 5.88 19.00 -48.99
C THR A 373 4.94 19.41 -50.12
N SER A 374 3.63 19.14 -50.00
CA SER A 374 2.62 19.57 -50.98
C SER A 374 2.47 21.09 -51.05
N VAL A 375 2.53 21.79 -49.92
CA VAL A 375 2.47 23.27 -49.86
C VAL A 375 3.70 23.92 -50.50
N ARG A 376 4.89 23.29 -50.39
CA ARG A 376 6.11 23.77 -51.06
C ARG A 376 6.11 23.52 -52.57
N ALA A 377 5.33 22.53 -53.04
CA ALA A 377 5.24 22.15 -54.44
C ALA A 377 4.17 22.93 -55.23
N ALA A 378 3.25 23.61 -54.55
CA ALA A 378 2.25 24.52 -55.12
C ALA A 378 2.82 25.95 -55.20
#